data_AF-A0AAV5W5Z6-F1
#
_entry.id   AF-A0AAV5W5Z6-F1
#
_cell.length_a   1.000
_cell.length_b   1.000
_cell.length_c   1.000
_cell.angle_alpha   90.00
_cell.angle_beta   90.00
_cell.angle_gamma   90.00
#
_symmetry.space_group_name_H-M   'P 1'
#
loop_
_entity.id
_entity.type
_entity.pdbx_description
1 polymer ?
#
loop_
_entity_poly.entity_id
_entity_poly.type
_entity_poly.pdbx_seq_one_letter_code
_entity_poly.pdbx_strand_id
1 'polypeptide(L)'
;LHPKYNASLIKYDIALLELATPLTYGDHVQPVCLPSSDDTETRYPNKLWATGWGSTEEDGMKSRKLRQADVPIVDVATCKKEYP
;
A
#
# COMPACT_ATOMS: atom_id res chain seq x y z
N LEU A 1 1.32 -15.52 6.31
CA LEU A 1 0.21 -14.62 6.72
C LEU A 1 0.50 -14.09 8.12
N HIS A 2 0.16 -12.84 8.43
CA HIS A 2 0.34 -12.34 9.80
C HIS A 2 -0.42 -13.23 10.81
N PRO A 3 0.21 -13.71 11.90
CA PRO A 3 -0.40 -14.67 12.83
C PRO A 3 -1.69 -14.19 13.50
N LYS A 4 -1.92 -12.87 13.55
CA LYS A 4 -3.12 -12.24 14.12
C LYS A 4 -4.13 -11.74 13.08
N TYR A 5 -3.96 -12.10 11.79
CA TYR A 5 -4.88 -11.66 10.74
C TYR A 5 -6.33 -12.03 11.09
N ASN A 6 -7.24 -11.07 10.94
CA ASN A 6 -8.67 -11.26 11.15
C ASN A 6 -9.44 -10.67 9.98
N ALA A 7 -10.00 -11.54 9.14
CA ALA A 7 -10.74 -11.14 7.94
C ALA A 7 -12.05 -10.39 8.25
N SER A 8 -12.74 -10.74 9.34
CA SER A 8 -14.00 -10.10 9.72
C SER A 8 -13.82 -8.66 10.19
N LEU A 9 -12.66 -8.35 10.79
CA LEU A 9 -12.32 -7.00 11.27
C LEU A 9 -11.34 -6.26 10.36
N ILE A 10 -10.85 -6.92 9.31
CA ILE A 10 -9.78 -6.43 8.41
C ILE A 10 -8.59 -5.90 9.24
N LYS A 11 -8.16 -6.69 10.24
CA LYS A 11 -7.04 -6.34 11.13
C LYS A 11 -5.80 -7.17 10.82
N TYR A 12 -4.64 -6.50 10.90
CA TYR A 12 -3.33 -7.08 10.58
C TYR A 12 -3.28 -7.69 9.17
N ASP A 13 -3.83 -6.98 8.19
CA ASP A 13 -3.90 -7.40 6.80
C ASP A 13 -2.55 -7.24 6.09
N ILE A 14 -1.65 -8.20 6.35
CA ILE A 14 -0.31 -8.26 5.74
C ILE A 14 0.19 -9.70 5.65
N ALA A 15 0.95 -9.98 4.59
CA ALA A 15 1.63 -11.25 4.39
C ALA A 15 2.99 -11.04 3.70
N LEU A 16 3.91 -11.98 3.91
CA LEU A 16 5.13 -12.11 3.12
C LEU A 16 4.96 -13.24 2.12
N LEU A 17 5.40 -13.02 0.90
CA LEU A 17 5.50 -14.03 -0.15
C LEU A 17 6.97 -14.24 -0.47
N GLU A 18 7.47 -15.43 -0.16
CA GLU A 18 8.81 -15.85 -0.53
C GLU A 18 8.78 -16.46 -1.93
N LEU A 19 9.62 -15.94 -2.82
CA LEU A 19 9.73 -16.46 -4.17
C LEU A 19 10.51 -17.77 -4.17
N ALA A 20 10.06 -18.74 -4.96
CA ALA A 20 10.77 -20.03 -5.12
C ALA A 20 12.18 -19.86 -5.72
N THR A 21 12.44 -18.75 -6.41
CA THR A 21 13.74 -18.41 -6.97
C THR A 21 13.99 -16.91 -6.76
N PRO A 22 15.18 -16.50 -6.30
CA PRO A 22 15.52 -15.09 -6.12
C PRO A 22 15.42 -14.29 -7.43
N LEU A 23 15.00 -13.03 -7.33
CA LEU A 23 15.02 -12.09 -8.45
C LEU A 23 16.43 -11.55 -8.67
N THR A 24 16.74 -11.21 -9.93
CA THR A 24 17.93 -10.41 -10.26
C THR A 24 17.53 -8.94 -10.32
N TYR A 25 18.21 -8.09 -9.55
CA TYR A 25 17.95 -6.65 -9.57
C TYR A 25 18.56 -5.97 -10.80
N GLY A 26 17.90 -4.92 -11.27
CA GLY A 26 18.31 -4.12 -12.41
C GLY A 26 17.41 -2.90 -12.57
N ASP A 27 17.50 -2.17 -13.67
CA ASP A 27 16.83 -0.86 -13.81
C ASP A 27 15.30 -0.90 -13.63
N HIS A 28 14.67 -2.05 -13.90
CA HIS A 28 13.22 -2.25 -13.81
C HIS A 28 12.78 -3.13 -12.63
N VAL A 29 13.71 -3.68 -11.84
CA VAL A 29 13.42 -4.55 -10.70
C VAL A 29 14.29 -4.12 -9.53
N GLN A 30 13.67 -3.47 -8.55
CA GLN A 30 14.31 -2.93 -7.35
C GLN A 30 13.38 -3.08 -6.14
N PRO A 31 13.92 -3.23 -4.93
CA PRO A 31 13.12 -3.26 -3.70
C PRO A 31 12.58 -1.87 -3.35
N VAL A 32 11.47 -1.83 -2.62
CA VAL A 32 10.97 -0.60 -1.98
C VAL A 32 11.54 -0.48 -0.56
N CYS A 33 11.76 0.75 -0.09
CA CYS A 33 12.14 0.99 1.30
C CYS A 33 10.97 0.70 2.24
N LEU A 34 11.26 0.15 3.42
CA LEU A 34 10.30 0.02 4.51
C LEU A 34 10.51 1.17 5.52
N PRO A 35 9.45 1.61 6.22
CA PRO A 35 9.60 2.56 7.32
C PRO A 35 10.42 1.95 8.46
N SER A 36 11.15 2.80 9.18
CA SER A 36 11.84 2.41 10.42
C SER A 36 10.82 2.17 11.54
N SER A 37 11.18 1.35 12.53
CA SER A 37 10.38 1.21 13.75
C SER A 37 10.20 2.52 14.52
N ASP A 38 11.13 3.45 14.32
CA ASP A 38 11.15 4.75 14.98
C ASP A 38 10.45 5.85 14.17
N ASP A 39 9.92 5.51 12.98
CA ASP A 39 9.16 6.47 12.19
C ASP A 39 7.78 6.71 12.82
N THR A 40 7.45 7.98 12.98
CA THR A 40 6.18 8.44 13.55
C THR A 40 5.29 9.00 12.44
N GLU A 41 3.98 9.01 12.64
CA GLU A 41 3.02 9.48 11.63
C GLU A 41 3.24 10.95 11.19
N THR A 42 3.95 11.73 11.99
CA THR A 42 4.29 13.13 11.72
C THR A 42 5.43 13.30 10.70
N ARG A 43 6.10 12.23 10.27
CA ARG A 43 7.19 12.27 9.29
C ARG A 43 6.78 12.01 7.84
N TYR A 44 5.52 11.71 7.58
CA TYR A 44 5.12 11.39 6.22
C TYR A 44 5.15 12.64 5.32
N PRO A 45 5.60 12.49 4.06
CA PRO A 45 5.66 13.60 3.12
C PRO A 45 4.27 14.16 2.83
N ASN A 46 4.19 15.45 2.50
CA ASN A 46 2.94 16.13 2.11
C ASN A 46 2.28 15.52 0.85
N LYS A 47 2.95 14.59 0.16
CA LYS A 47 2.50 13.91 -1.04
C LYS A 47 2.84 12.43 -0.97
N LEU A 48 1.83 11.59 -1.21
CA LEU A 48 1.98 10.16 -1.36
C LEU A 48 1.54 9.74 -2.75
N TRP A 49 2.11 8.63 -3.24
CA TRP A 49 1.74 8.05 -4.52
C TRP A 49 1.12 6.67 -4.29
N ALA A 50 -0.11 6.51 -4.75
CA ALA A 50 -0.71 5.18 -4.91
C ALA A 50 -0.47 4.72 -6.35
N THR A 51 0.19 3.58 -6.55
CA THR A 51 0.53 3.05 -7.88
C THR A 51 -0.09 1.68 -8.13
N GLY A 52 -0.59 1.43 -9.34
CA GLY A 52 -1.11 0.11 -9.70
C GLY A 52 -1.79 0.04 -11.08
N TRP A 53 -2.45 -1.08 -11.34
CA TRP A 53 -3.18 -1.40 -12.58
C TRP A 53 -4.69 -1.56 -12.35
N GLY A 54 -5.22 -0.96 -11.28
CA GLY A 54 -6.65 -1.01 -10.95
C GLY A 54 -7.55 -0.34 -12.00
N SER A 55 -8.85 -0.42 -11.77
CA SER A 55 -9.85 0.31 -12.57
C SER A 55 -9.72 1.82 -12.34
N THR A 56 -9.90 2.62 -13.38
CA THR A 56 -9.82 4.10 -13.31
C THR A 56 -11.17 4.78 -13.07
N GLU A 57 -12.24 3.98 -13.08
CA GLU A 57 -13.62 4.37 -12.87
C GLU A 57 -14.33 3.22 -12.14
N GLU A 58 -15.43 3.54 -11.46
CA GLU A 58 -16.26 2.56 -10.75
C GLU A 58 -16.79 1.52 -11.74
N ASP A 59 -16.65 0.23 -11.37
CA ASP A 59 -16.96 -0.93 -12.23
C ASP A 59 -16.26 -0.97 -13.61
N GLY A 60 -15.25 -0.13 -13.82
CA GLY A 60 -14.50 -0.04 -15.06
C GLY A 60 -13.51 -1.18 -15.27
N MET A 61 -12.95 -1.24 -16.48
CA MET A 61 -11.90 -2.21 -16.80
C MET A 61 -10.56 -1.84 -16.14
N LYS A 62 -9.79 -2.85 -15.73
CA LYS A 62 -8.43 -2.67 -15.21
C LYS A 62 -7.50 -2.06 -16.25
N SER A 63 -6.60 -1.18 -15.81
CA SER A 63 -5.65 -0.54 -16.71
C SER A 63 -4.61 -1.52 -17.24
N ARG A 64 -4.27 -1.43 -18.53
CA ARG A 64 -3.16 -2.19 -19.14
C ARG A 64 -1.78 -1.56 -18.92
N LYS A 65 -1.74 -0.33 -18.41
CA LYS A 65 -0.52 0.41 -18.14
C LYS A 65 -0.47 0.75 -16.65
N LEU A 66 0.72 0.77 -16.07
CA LEU A 66 0.91 1.22 -14.69
C LEU A 66 0.43 2.67 -14.59
N ARG A 67 -0.36 2.97 -13.55
CA ARG A 67 -0.84 4.30 -13.23
C ARG A 67 -0.40 4.69 -11.83
N GLN A 68 -0.43 5.99 -11.57
CA GLN A 68 -0.19 6.57 -10.25
C GLN A 68 -1.20 7.68 -9.96
N ALA A 69 -1.54 7.85 -8.69
CA ALA A 69 -2.36 8.95 -8.19
C ALA A 69 -1.64 9.67 -7.05
N ASP A 70 -1.66 11.01 -7.06
CA ASP A 70 -1.23 11.85 -5.93
C ASP A 70 -2.35 11.80 -4.90
N VAL A 71 -2.06 11.29 -3.71
CA VAL A 71 -3.04 11.13 -2.62
C VAL A 71 -2.60 11.91 -1.38
N PRO A 72 -3.49 12.71 -0.77
CA PRO A 72 -3.18 13.40 0.47
C PRO A 72 -3.22 12.44 1.66
N ILE A 73 -2.52 12.80 2.72
CA ILE A 73 -2.63 12.12 4.01
C ILE A 73 -3.84 12.69 4.74
N VAL A 74 -4.69 11.79 5.22
CA VAL A 74 -5.81 12.10 6.12
C VAL A 74 -5.47 11.53 7.48
N ASP A 75 -5.63 12.33 8.54
CA ASP A 75 -5.31 11.90 9.89
C ASP A 75 -6.27 10.80 10.37
N VAL A 76 -5.79 10.00 11.32
CA VAL A 76 -6.52 8.83 11.83
C VAL A 76 -7.86 9.21 12.48
N ALA A 77 -7.95 10.37 13.12
CA ALA A 77 -9.20 10.79 13.78
C ALA A 77 -10.27 11.13 12.75
N THR A 78 -9.90 11.84 11.68
CA THR A 78 -10.79 12.11 10.55
C THR A 78 -11.23 10.82 9.86
N CYS A 79 -10.31 9.89 9.59
CA CYS A 79 -10.64 8.61 8.95
C CYS A 79 -11.63 7.76 9.78
N LYS A 80 -11.42 7.66 11.10
CA LYS A 80 -12.33 6.94 12.01
C LYS A 80 -13.74 7.51 12.09
N LYS A 81 -13.90 8.81 11.81
CA LYS A 81 -15.22 9.45 11.81
C LYS A 81 -16.06 9.01 10.60
N GLU A 82 -15.41 8.80 9.45
CA GLU A 82 -16.06 8.38 8.20
C GLU A 82 -16.34 6.86 8.18
N TYR A 83 -15.54 6.07 8.92
CA TYR A 83 -15.68 4.62 9.04
C TYR A 83 -15.84 4.19 10.52
N PRO A 84 -17.00 4.44 11.15
CA PRO A 84 -17.25 4.11 12.56
C PRO A 84 -17.35 2.62 12.86
#